data_AF-A0A1I8AYU8-F1
#
_entry.id   AF-A0A1I8AYU8-F1
#
_cell.length_a   1.000
_cell.length_b   1.000
_cell.length_c   1.000
_cell.angle_alpha   90.00
_cell.angle_beta   90.00
_cell.angle_gamma   90.00
#
_symmetry.space_group_name_H-M   'P 1'
#
loop_
_entity.id
_entity.type
_entity.pdbx_description
1 polymer ?
#
loop_
_entity_poly.entity_id
_entity_poly.type
_entity_poly.pdbx_seq_one_letter_code
_entity_poly.pdbx_strand_id
1 'polypeptide(L)'
;MFIYCQIKKITTCQVLLYLLLLLGEISCNYFDLELFMEKKQHSIVHKCCPKSKHSNYGKRPLHCCQDGLFSNDEEGYLLKECADLGVKSDSIIKTIRCAQKEMYGEGAVDICKVYCCKLFEDNNCSKICLSNITKADMSINKFLDFLKNCNNNENYGAVYDCIHSKTPKNMEQKYAADLEIYCKSAINMV
;
A
#
# COMPACT_ATOMS: atom_id res chain seq x y z
N MET A 1 -53.05 -49.57 -9.98
CA MET A 1 -52.45 -48.32 -10.47
C MET A 1 -52.69 -47.23 -9.43
N PHE A 2 -51.69 -46.91 -8.60
CA PHE A 2 -51.54 -45.72 -7.74
C PHE A 2 -50.09 -45.82 -7.17
N ILE A 3 -49.08 -45.49 -7.98
CA ILE A 3 -48.35 -44.21 -8.02
C ILE A 3 -47.77 -43.79 -6.66
N TYR A 4 -46.51 -44.20 -6.45
CA TYR A 4 -45.38 -43.40 -5.96
C TYR A 4 -45.71 -42.05 -5.31
N CYS A 5 -45.63 -41.97 -3.97
CA CYS A 5 -45.45 -40.69 -3.29
C CYS A 5 -44.95 -40.88 -1.84
N GLN A 6 -43.69 -41.28 -1.61
CA GLN A 6 -43.18 -41.34 -0.22
C GLN A 6 -41.69 -41.01 0.02
N ILE A 7 -40.89 -40.56 -0.96
CA ILE A 7 -39.46 -40.23 -0.67
C ILE A 7 -39.02 -38.98 -1.43
N LYS A 8 -39.45 -37.79 -1.00
CA LYS A 8 -38.91 -36.53 -1.58
C LYS A 8 -38.90 -35.29 -0.66
N LYS A 9 -39.38 -35.37 0.59
CA LYS A 9 -39.52 -34.19 1.47
C LYS A 9 -38.50 -34.04 2.60
N ILE A 10 -37.73 -35.08 2.94
CA ILE A 10 -36.80 -35.04 4.08
C ILE A 10 -35.41 -34.53 3.65
N THR A 11 -34.95 -34.88 2.45
CA THR A 11 -33.62 -34.51 1.94
C THR A 11 -33.49 -33.02 1.63
N THR A 12 -34.54 -32.36 1.14
CA THR A 12 -34.53 -30.92 0.85
C THR A 12 -34.40 -30.06 2.10
N CYS A 13 -34.97 -30.48 3.23
CA CYS A 13 -34.91 -29.72 4.49
C CYS A 13 -33.51 -29.76 5.13
N GLN A 14 -32.84 -30.91 5.09
CA GLN A 14 -31.46 -31.04 5.57
C GLN A 14 -30.47 -30.27 4.68
N VAL A 15 -30.65 -30.32 3.35
CA VAL A 15 -29.80 -29.55 2.42
C VAL A 15 -29.99 -28.05 2.61
N LEU A 16 -31.22 -27.57 2.83
CA LEU A 16 -31.49 -26.15 3.11
C LEU A 16 -30.87 -25.71 4.43
N LEU A 17 -30.97 -26.54 5.48
CA LEU A 17 -30.38 -26.26 6.79
C LEU A 17 -28.85 -26.21 6.71
N TYR A 18 -28.22 -27.14 5.99
CA TYR A 18 -26.78 -27.12 5.74
C TYR A 18 -26.35 -25.88 4.94
N LEU A 19 -27.11 -25.47 3.93
CA LEU A 19 -26.84 -24.25 3.17
C LEU A 19 -26.93 -23.00 4.05
N LEU A 20 -27.92 -22.91 4.94
CA LEU A 20 -28.06 -21.80 5.88
C LEU A 20 -26.93 -21.77 6.92
N LEU A 21 -26.49 -22.94 7.41
CA LEU A 21 -25.34 -23.05 8.31
C LEU A 21 -24.05 -22.63 7.62
N LEU A 22 -23.81 -23.07 6.37
CA LEU A 22 -22.66 -22.65 5.58
C LEU A 22 -22.69 -21.14 5.29
N LEU A 23 -23.86 -20.57 4.95
CA LEU A 23 -24.01 -19.12 4.78
C LEU A 23 -23.78 -18.36 6.10
N GLY A 24 -24.18 -18.93 7.23
CA GLY A 24 -23.90 -18.39 8.56
C GLY A 24 -22.41 -18.43 8.91
N GLU A 25 -21.73 -19.55 8.66
CA GLU A 25 -20.28 -19.67 8.87
C GLU A 25 -19.48 -18.76 7.94
N ILE A 26 -19.86 -18.68 6.66
CA ILE A 26 -19.23 -17.76 5.69
C ILE A 26 -19.43 -16.31 6.12
N SER A 27 -20.63 -15.93 6.57
CA SER A 27 -20.88 -14.55 7.01
C SER A 27 -20.14 -14.22 8.31
N CYS A 28 -20.12 -15.11 9.31
CA CYS A 28 -19.30 -14.92 10.52
C CYS A 28 -17.80 -14.81 10.20
N ASN A 29 -17.27 -15.69 9.36
CA ASN A 29 -15.87 -15.63 8.95
C ASN A 29 -15.54 -14.34 8.19
N TYR A 30 -16.48 -13.83 7.39
CA TYR A 30 -16.36 -12.55 6.69
C TYR A 30 -16.32 -11.38 7.68
N PHE A 31 -17.23 -11.32 8.64
CA PHE A 31 -17.24 -10.27 9.67
C PHE A 31 -16.00 -10.30 10.56
N ASP A 32 -15.57 -11.49 10.99
CA ASP A 32 -14.35 -11.64 11.80
C ASP A 32 -13.10 -11.21 11.03
N LEU A 33 -13.06 -11.50 9.72
CA LEU A 33 -11.98 -11.06 8.83
C LEU A 33 -11.99 -9.53 8.64
N GLU A 34 -13.15 -8.92 8.38
CA GLU A 34 -13.27 -7.46 8.28
C GLU A 34 -12.84 -6.76 9.57
N LEU A 35 -13.33 -7.24 10.73
CA LEU A 35 -13.01 -6.66 12.03
C LEU A 35 -11.52 -6.84 12.39
N PHE A 36 -10.90 -7.96 11.97
CA PHE A 36 -9.47 -8.17 12.09
C PHE A 36 -8.68 -7.20 11.20
N MET A 37 -9.10 -7.01 9.94
CA MET A 37 -8.47 -6.07 9.01
C MET A 37 -8.59 -4.63 9.50
N GLU A 38 -9.74 -4.22 10.01
CA GLU A 38 -9.97 -2.88 10.57
C GLU A 38 -9.06 -2.64 11.78
N LYS A 39 -8.95 -3.60 12.70
CA LYS A 39 -8.02 -3.52 13.85
C LYS A 39 -6.57 -3.43 13.39
N LYS A 40 -6.19 -4.21 12.38
CA LYS A 40 -4.84 -4.19 11.81
C LYS A 40 -4.54 -2.82 11.16
N GLN A 41 -5.44 -2.32 10.33
CA GLN A 41 -5.33 -1.00 9.70
C GLN A 41 -5.24 0.12 10.75
N HIS A 42 -6.09 0.09 11.78
CA HIS A 42 -6.04 1.06 12.87
C HIS A 42 -4.68 1.06 13.59
N SER A 43 -4.15 -0.12 13.91
CA SER A 43 -2.81 -0.25 14.49
C SER A 43 -1.72 0.35 13.60
N ILE A 44 -1.80 0.09 12.28
CA ILE A 44 -0.86 0.62 11.29
C ILE A 44 -0.93 2.15 11.20
N VAL A 45 -2.13 2.73 11.15
CA VAL A 45 -2.33 4.19 11.17
C VAL A 45 -1.65 4.78 12.40
N HIS A 46 -1.88 4.22 13.59
CA HIS A 46 -1.29 4.71 14.83
C HIS A 46 0.24 4.63 14.87
N LYS A 47 0.81 3.66 14.17
CA LYS A 47 2.26 3.43 14.08
C LYS A 47 2.94 4.29 13.02
N CYS A 48 2.33 4.40 11.84
CA CYS A 48 2.98 4.94 10.65
C CYS A 48 2.58 6.38 10.30
N CYS A 49 1.40 6.84 10.72
CA CYS A 49 0.96 8.19 10.38
C CYS A 49 1.67 9.27 11.22
N PRO A 50 1.98 10.44 10.62
CA PRO A 50 2.40 11.62 11.36
C PRO A 50 1.32 12.01 12.37
N LYS A 51 1.78 12.52 13.52
CA LYS A 51 0.90 12.87 14.64
C LYS A 51 0.76 14.39 14.76
N SER A 52 -0.43 14.84 15.13
CA SER A 52 -0.65 16.27 15.40
C SER A 52 0.26 16.74 16.54
N LYS A 53 0.87 17.91 16.35
CA LYS A 53 1.65 18.59 17.40
C LYS A 53 0.77 19.34 18.40
N HIS A 54 -0.52 19.51 18.10
CA HIS A 54 -1.40 20.47 18.77
C HIS A 54 -2.49 19.87 19.67
N SER A 55 -2.59 18.55 19.82
CA SER A 55 -3.64 17.97 20.68
C SER A 55 -3.21 17.83 22.14
N ASN A 56 -3.91 18.54 23.03
CA ASN A 56 -3.84 18.36 24.49
C ASN A 56 -4.28 16.94 24.96
N TYR A 57 -4.82 16.11 24.05
CA TYR A 57 -5.29 14.75 24.29
C TYR A 57 -4.45 13.71 23.52
N GLY A 58 -3.18 13.57 23.88
CA GLY A 58 -2.28 12.57 23.32
C GLY A 58 -1.93 12.80 21.83
N LYS A 59 -0.78 12.29 21.41
CA LYS A 59 -0.33 12.40 20.02
C LYS A 59 -1.21 11.49 19.14
N ARG A 60 -2.32 12.02 18.61
CA ARG A 60 -3.19 11.31 17.66
C ARG A 60 -2.63 11.42 16.23
N PRO A 61 -2.82 10.40 15.38
CA PRO A 61 -2.57 10.49 13.95
C PRO A 61 -3.31 11.70 13.33
N LEU A 62 -2.71 12.30 12.29
CA LEU A 62 -3.41 13.31 11.50
C LEU A 62 -4.58 12.68 10.73
N HIS A 63 -5.73 13.33 10.73
CA HIS A 63 -6.96 12.86 10.05
C HIS A 63 -6.72 12.57 8.57
N CYS A 64 -6.07 13.48 7.84
CA CYS A 64 -5.70 13.29 6.43
C CYS A 64 -4.94 11.97 6.17
N CYS A 65 -4.15 11.50 7.15
CA CYS A 65 -3.41 10.25 7.03
C CYS A 65 -4.24 9.04 7.41
N GLN A 66 -5.00 9.16 8.50
CA GLN A 66 -5.91 8.11 8.95
C GLN A 66 -6.92 7.74 7.86
N ASP A 67 -7.49 8.74 7.20
CA ASP A 67 -8.53 8.55 6.19
C ASP A 67 -7.90 8.17 4.84
N GLY A 68 -6.73 8.75 4.52
CA GLY A 68 -6.10 8.58 3.22
C GLY A 68 -5.26 7.32 3.04
N LEU A 69 -4.68 6.73 4.09
CA LEU A 69 -3.67 5.67 3.97
C LEU A 69 -4.14 4.40 3.27
N PHE A 70 -5.36 3.96 3.60
CA PHE A 70 -5.96 2.77 3.02
C PHE A 70 -7.04 3.09 1.97
N SER A 71 -7.33 4.38 1.75
CA SER A 71 -8.28 4.79 0.71
C SER A 71 -7.75 4.48 -0.69
N ASN A 72 -8.65 4.04 -1.57
CA ASN A 72 -8.40 3.72 -2.98
C ASN A 72 -8.39 4.96 -3.90
N ASP A 73 -8.30 6.17 -3.35
CA ASP A 73 -8.39 7.40 -4.13
C ASP A 73 -7.31 7.52 -5.21
N GLU A 74 -7.76 7.78 -6.43
CA GLU A 74 -6.94 7.85 -7.65
C GLU A 74 -6.16 9.17 -7.82
N GLU A 75 -6.31 10.13 -6.89
CA GLU A 75 -5.75 11.49 -7.03
C GLU A 75 -4.60 11.83 -6.06
N GLY A 76 -4.08 10.87 -5.29
CA GLY A 76 -3.02 11.17 -4.32
C GLY A 76 -3.50 12.00 -3.12
N TYR A 77 -4.64 11.60 -2.55
CA TYR A 77 -5.32 12.30 -1.45
C TYR A 77 -4.41 12.59 -0.24
N LEU A 78 -3.52 11.67 0.13
CA LEU A 78 -2.63 11.82 1.28
C LEU A 78 -1.66 12.99 1.08
N LEU A 79 -1.02 13.09 -0.08
CA LEU A 79 -0.08 14.16 -0.38
C LEU A 79 -0.78 15.51 -0.42
N LYS A 80 -1.99 15.58 -0.98
CA LYS A 80 -2.73 16.83 -1.11
C LYS A 80 -3.20 17.35 0.25
N GLU A 81 -4.01 16.55 0.96
CA GLU A 81 -4.65 16.99 2.20
C GLU A 81 -3.68 17.09 3.38
N CYS A 82 -2.68 16.21 3.45
CA CYS A 82 -1.67 16.33 4.51
C CYS A 82 -0.65 17.44 4.22
N ALA A 83 -0.38 17.81 2.96
CA ALA A 83 0.49 18.95 2.66
C ALA A 83 -0.12 20.27 3.14
N ASP A 84 -1.44 20.44 3.00
CA ASP A 84 -2.15 21.63 3.51
C ASP A 84 -2.05 21.76 5.05
N LEU A 85 -1.85 20.63 5.74
CA LEU A 85 -1.57 20.58 7.18
C LEU A 85 -0.07 20.69 7.53
N GLY A 86 0.78 21.00 6.54
CA GLY A 86 2.22 21.20 6.70
C GLY A 86 3.04 19.91 6.79
N VAL A 87 2.47 18.76 6.42
CA VAL A 87 3.22 17.50 6.31
C VAL A 87 4.04 17.53 5.04
N LYS A 88 5.35 17.32 5.17
CA LYS A 88 6.25 17.25 4.01
C LYS A 88 5.99 15.99 3.18
N SER A 89 6.11 16.09 1.86
CA SER A 89 5.91 14.98 0.93
C SER A 89 6.83 13.77 1.23
N ASP A 90 8.06 14.01 1.71
CA ASP A 90 8.97 12.95 2.16
C ASP A 90 8.42 12.13 3.33
N SER A 91 7.65 12.78 4.22
CA SER A 91 6.97 12.12 5.34
C SER A 91 5.83 11.23 4.86
N ILE A 92 5.13 11.60 3.78
CA ILE A 92 4.02 10.81 3.22
C ILE A 92 4.55 9.50 2.61
N ILE A 93 5.61 9.56 1.81
CA ILE A 93 6.23 8.35 1.25
C ILE A 93 6.77 7.42 2.35
N LYS A 94 7.36 7.98 3.42
CA LYS A 94 7.80 7.20 4.59
C LYS A 94 6.62 6.51 5.29
N THR A 95 5.49 7.20 5.43
CA THR A 95 4.27 6.62 5.99
C THR A 95 3.75 5.45 5.16
N ILE A 96 3.71 5.59 3.83
CA ILE A 96 3.27 4.51 2.92
C ILE A 96 4.21 3.29 3.02
N ARG A 97 5.53 3.50 3.00
CA ARG A 97 6.50 2.40 3.18
C ARG A 97 6.39 1.70 4.53
N CYS A 98 6.14 2.47 5.59
CA CYS A 98 5.88 1.92 6.91
C CYS A 98 4.64 1.01 6.87
N ALA A 99 3.54 1.47 6.27
CA ALA A 99 2.31 0.69 6.14
C ALA A 99 2.51 -0.60 5.34
N GLN A 100 3.23 -0.54 4.20
CA GLN A 100 3.60 -1.72 3.42
C GLN A 100 4.37 -2.75 4.25
N LYS A 101 5.36 -2.30 5.03
CA LYS A 101 6.16 -3.17 5.91
C LYS A 101 5.32 -3.83 7.00
N GLU A 102 4.37 -3.10 7.59
CA GLU A 102 3.47 -3.67 8.60
C GLU A 102 2.44 -4.64 8.00
N MET A 103 2.01 -4.41 6.76
CA MET A 103 1.06 -5.28 6.07
C MET A 103 1.69 -6.60 5.64
N TYR A 104 2.88 -6.53 5.02
CA TYR A 104 3.49 -7.63 4.27
C TYR A 104 4.86 -8.09 4.82
N GLY A 105 5.36 -7.48 5.89
CA GLY A 105 6.62 -7.84 6.55
C GLY A 105 7.87 -7.17 5.95
N GLU A 106 9.05 -7.52 6.49
CA GLU A 106 10.32 -6.92 6.04
C GLU A 106 10.70 -7.30 4.60
N GLY A 107 10.16 -8.40 4.07
CA GLY A 107 10.36 -8.88 2.71
C GLY A 107 9.39 -8.28 1.68
N ALA A 108 8.52 -7.36 2.08
CA ALA A 108 7.66 -6.64 1.15
C ALA A 108 8.54 -5.95 0.10
N VAL A 109 8.34 -6.28 -1.18
CA VAL A 109 8.98 -5.54 -2.27
C VAL A 109 8.50 -4.11 -2.11
N ASP A 110 9.42 -3.21 -1.76
CA ASP A 110 9.16 -1.78 -1.62
C ASP A 110 8.78 -1.24 -3.00
N ILE A 111 7.50 -1.40 -3.38
CA ILE A 111 7.03 -1.15 -4.74
C ILE A 111 7.29 0.29 -5.14
N CYS A 112 7.36 1.19 -4.15
CA CYS A 112 7.74 2.58 -4.33
C CYS A 112 9.10 2.70 -5.00
N LYS A 113 10.06 1.84 -4.63
CA LYS A 113 11.37 1.81 -5.26
C LYS A 113 11.27 1.44 -6.74
N VAL A 114 10.42 0.46 -7.10
CA VAL A 114 10.19 0.06 -8.50
C VAL A 114 9.67 1.25 -9.33
N TYR A 115 8.75 2.06 -8.77
CA TYR A 115 8.31 3.29 -9.44
C TYR A 115 9.45 4.27 -9.68
N CYS A 116 10.38 4.42 -8.73
CA CYS A 116 11.51 5.34 -8.89
C CYS A 116 12.35 5.02 -10.14
N CYS A 117 12.44 3.75 -10.56
CA CYS A 117 13.12 3.37 -11.79
C CYS A 117 12.44 3.87 -13.07
N LYS A 118 11.13 4.17 -13.02
CA LYS A 118 10.39 4.76 -14.15
C LYS A 118 10.73 6.24 -14.37
N LEU A 119 11.40 6.89 -13.42
CA LEU A 119 11.87 8.28 -13.57
C LEU A 119 13.11 8.39 -14.48
N PHE A 120 13.78 7.28 -14.79
CA PHE A 120 14.79 7.28 -15.85
C PHE A 120 14.11 7.44 -17.21
N GLU A 121 14.43 8.53 -17.92
CA GLU A 121 14.04 8.71 -19.33
C GLU A 121 14.84 7.79 -20.25
N ASP A 122 16.07 7.44 -19.87
CA ASP A 122 16.89 6.45 -20.55
C ASP A 122 16.36 5.03 -20.29
N ASN A 123 15.86 4.40 -21.36
CA ASN A 123 15.34 3.03 -21.36
C ASN A 123 16.37 1.98 -20.89
N ASN A 124 17.66 2.19 -21.10
CA ASN A 124 18.71 1.29 -20.65
C ASN A 124 18.90 1.39 -19.14
N CYS A 125 18.98 2.61 -18.61
CA CYS A 125 19.09 2.84 -17.17
C CYS A 125 17.83 2.45 -16.39
N SER A 126 16.64 2.67 -16.97
CA SER A 126 15.39 2.16 -16.43
C SER A 126 15.41 0.63 -16.29
N LYS A 127 15.84 -0.10 -17.33
CA LYS A 127 15.99 -1.56 -17.31
C LYS A 127 17.03 -2.04 -16.30
N ILE A 128 18.19 -1.40 -16.22
CA ILE A 128 19.23 -1.72 -15.23
C ILE A 128 18.69 -1.51 -13.80
N CYS A 129 17.97 -0.42 -13.57
CA CYS A 129 17.33 -0.14 -12.30
C CYS A 129 16.32 -1.23 -11.93
N LEU A 130 15.34 -1.50 -12.80
CA LEU A 130 14.28 -2.49 -12.57
C LEU A 130 14.84 -3.91 -12.33
N SER A 131 15.85 -4.31 -13.11
CA SER A 131 16.44 -5.64 -13.01
C SER A 131 17.28 -5.87 -11.75
N ASN A 132 17.67 -4.82 -11.04
CA ASN A 132 18.49 -4.92 -9.84
C ASN A 132 17.72 -4.55 -8.56
N ILE A 133 16.71 -3.68 -8.64
CA ILE A 133 16.01 -3.15 -7.47
C ILE A 133 15.11 -4.18 -6.76
N THR A 134 14.71 -5.23 -7.48
CA THR A 134 13.87 -6.33 -6.97
C THR A 134 14.67 -7.53 -6.47
N LYS A 135 16.01 -7.50 -6.58
CA LYS A 135 16.87 -8.60 -6.12
C LYS A 135 16.93 -8.64 -4.59
N ALA A 136 16.42 -9.72 -4.01
CA ALA A 136 16.30 -9.91 -2.56
C ALA A 136 17.62 -9.73 -1.78
N ASP A 137 18.76 -10.11 -2.37
CA ASP A 137 20.08 -10.06 -1.71
C ASP A 137 20.87 -8.75 -1.97
N MET A 138 20.28 -7.79 -2.68
CA MET A 138 20.98 -6.56 -3.02
C MET A 138 20.76 -5.47 -1.96
N SER A 139 21.83 -5.06 -1.30
CA SER A 139 21.78 -3.89 -0.41
C SER A 139 21.55 -2.61 -1.22
N ILE A 140 20.87 -1.62 -0.60
CA ILE A 140 20.63 -0.30 -1.22
C ILE A 140 21.94 0.33 -1.69
N ASN A 141 23.02 0.26 -0.91
CA ASN A 141 24.31 0.83 -1.32
C ASN A 141 24.88 0.17 -2.57
N LYS A 142 24.83 -1.17 -2.67
CA LYS A 142 25.26 -1.90 -3.88
C LYS A 142 24.40 -1.54 -5.07
N PHE A 143 23.08 -1.44 -4.87
CA PHE A 143 22.15 -1.02 -5.91
C PHE A 143 22.47 0.39 -6.45
N LEU A 144 22.75 1.34 -5.55
CA LEU A 144 23.12 2.70 -5.93
C LEU A 144 24.46 2.75 -6.67
N ASP A 145 25.41 1.90 -6.31
CA ASP A 145 26.68 1.76 -7.04
C ASP A 145 26.45 1.28 -8.48
N PHE A 146 25.52 0.35 -8.71
CA PHE A 146 25.13 -0.02 -10.08
C PHE A 146 24.50 1.16 -10.84
N LEU A 147 23.70 1.98 -10.16
CA LEU A 147 23.09 3.15 -10.75
C LEU A 147 24.08 4.29 -10.99
N LYS A 148 25.28 4.31 -10.38
CA LYS A 148 26.31 5.34 -10.69
C LYS A 148 26.76 5.28 -12.15
N ASN A 149 26.64 4.13 -12.81
CA ASN A 149 26.88 4.03 -14.26
C ASN A 149 25.86 4.86 -15.07
N CYS A 150 24.74 5.23 -14.46
CA CYS A 150 23.71 6.12 -14.98
C CYS A 150 23.83 7.56 -14.46
N ASN A 151 24.91 7.94 -13.75
CA ASN A 151 25.07 9.29 -13.18
C ASN A 151 25.01 10.42 -14.20
N ASN A 152 25.35 10.14 -15.47
CA ASN A 152 25.34 11.15 -16.54
C ASN A 152 23.93 11.40 -17.10
N ASN A 153 22.90 10.70 -16.63
CA ASN A 153 21.51 10.95 -17.01
C ASN A 153 20.90 12.06 -16.16
N GLU A 154 20.16 12.98 -16.80
CA GLU A 154 19.57 14.17 -16.17
C GLU A 154 18.70 13.84 -14.95
N ASN A 155 18.12 12.63 -14.90
CA ASN A 155 17.20 12.22 -13.84
C ASN A 155 17.79 11.31 -12.75
N TYR A 156 19.12 11.01 -12.75
CA TYR A 156 19.73 10.17 -11.71
C TYR A 156 19.47 10.71 -10.29
N GLY A 157 19.60 12.02 -10.10
CA GLY A 157 19.37 12.67 -8.81
C GLY A 157 17.93 12.48 -8.31
N ALA A 158 16.94 12.58 -9.22
CA ALA A 158 15.54 12.35 -8.89
C ALA A 158 15.26 10.89 -8.52
N VAL A 159 15.85 9.93 -9.24
CA VAL A 159 15.77 8.50 -8.93
C VAL A 159 16.39 8.22 -7.56
N TYR A 160 17.60 8.74 -7.32
CA TYR A 160 18.32 8.59 -6.05
C TYR A 160 17.49 9.11 -4.88
N ASP A 161 16.94 10.32 -5.02
CA ASP A 161 16.11 10.94 -3.99
C ASP A 161 14.83 10.13 -3.76
N CYS A 162 14.12 9.72 -4.81
CA CYS A 162 12.94 8.86 -4.72
C CYS A 162 13.23 7.54 -3.97
N ILE A 163 14.33 6.86 -4.27
CA ILE A 163 14.74 5.62 -3.57
C ILE A 163 14.96 5.88 -2.09
N HIS A 164 15.59 7.00 -1.72
CA HIS A 164 15.84 7.39 -0.33
C HIS A 164 14.65 8.08 0.34
N SER A 165 13.49 8.13 -0.32
CA SER A 165 12.33 8.91 0.14
C SER A 165 12.66 10.39 0.40
N LYS A 166 13.66 10.94 -0.29
CA LYS A 166 13.87 12.37 -0.36
C LYS A 166 12.97 12.87 -1.49
N THR A 167 12.21 13.92 -1.24
CA THR A 167 11.51 14.59 -2.34
C THR A 167 12.59 15.25 -3.21
N PRO A 168 12.65 14.94 -4.52
CA PRO A 168 13.55 15.66 -5.41
C PRO A 168 13.20 17.15 -5.32
N LYS A 169 14.20 18.01 -5.23
CA LYS A 169 13.97 19.46 -5.04
C LYS A 169 13.08 20.10 -6.11
N ASN A 170 12.94 19.44 -7.28
CA ASN A 170 12.16 19.89 -8.43
C ASN A 170 11.12 18.84 -8.89
N MET A 171 10.69 17.91 -8.03
CA MET A 171 9.64 16.98 -8.42
C MET A 171 8.33 17.75 -8.57
N GLU A 172 7.82 17.87 -9.80
CA GLU A 172 6.50 18.46 -10.01
C GLU A 172 5.47 17.69 -9.16
N GLN A 173 4.47 18.41 -8.61
CA GLN A 173 3.42 17.81 -7.77
C GLN A 173 2.76 16.60 -8.44
N LYS A 174 2.66 16.62 -9.78
CA LYS A 174 2.14 15.50 -10.58
C LYS A 174 2.93 14.21 -10.36
N TYR A 175 4.27 14.25 -10.41
CA TYR A 175 5.11 13.06 -10.19
C TYR A 175 5.07 12.57 -8.75
N ALA A 176 4.87 13.48 -7.79
CA ALA A 176 4.69 13.10 -6.39
C ALA A 176 3.35 12.37 -6.19
N ALA A 177 2.27 12.87 -6.78
CA ALA A 177 0.96 12.21 -6.75
C ALA A 177 0.99 10.83 -7.41
N ASP A 178 1.59 10.71 -8.60
CA ASP A 178 1.74 9.41 -9.28
C ASP A 178 2.56 8.41 -8.46
N LEU A 179 3.62 8.89 -7.79
CA LEU A 179 4.42 8.08 -6.87
C LEU A 179 3.59 7.61 -5.67
N GLU A 180 2.77 8.48 -5.06
CA GLU A 180 1.84 8.09 -4.00
C GLU A 180 0.88 7.00 -4.49
N ILE A 181 0.18 7.24 -5.59
CA ILE A 181 -0.85 6.32 -6.11
C ILE A 181 -0.23 4.94 -6.35
N TYR A 182 0.93 4.91 -7.02
CA TYR A 182 1.63 3.66 -7.29
C TYR A 182 2.11 2.98 -6.00
N CYS A 183 2.68 3.73 -5.07
CA CYS A 183 3.08 3.22 -3.76
C CYS A 183 1.91 2.64 -2.96
N LYS A 184 0.78 3.35 -2.92
CA LYS A 184 -0.43 2.94 -2.19
C LYS A 184 -1.10 1.75 -2.83
N SER A 185 -1.06 1.62 -4.15
CA SER A 185 -1.66 0.46 -4.83
C SER A 185 -1.17 -0.88 -4.25
N ALA A 186 0.11 -0.97 -3.84
CA ALA A 186 0.62 -2.17 -3.18
C ALA A 186 0.16 -2.38 -1.74
N ILE A 187 -0.35 -1.36 -1.04
CA ILE A 187 -1.01 -1.55 0.27
C ILE A 187 -2.33 -2.29 0.10
N ASN A 188 -3.02 -2.05 -1.03
CA ASN A 188 -4.37 -2.55 -1.30
C ASN A 188 -4.39 -3.74 -2.27
N MET A 189 -3.23 -4.28 -2.65
CA MET A 189 -3.14 -5.55 -3.39
C MET A 189 -3.52 -6.71 -2.45
N VAL A 190 -4.82 -7.03 -2.43
CA VAL A 190 -5.41 -8.27 -1.92
C VAL A 190 -6.34 -8.81 -3.00
#